data_AF-A0A151SJS9-F1
#
_entry.id   AF-A0A151SJS9-F1
#
_cell.length_a   1.000
_cell.length_b   1.000
_cell.length_c   1.000
_cell.angle_alpha   90.00
_cell.angle_beta   90.00
_cell.angle_gamma   90.00
#
_symmetry.space_group_name_H-M   'P 1'
#
loop_
_entity.id
_entity.type
_entity.pdbx_description
1 polymer ?
#
loop_
_entity_poly.entity_id
_entity_poly.type
_entity_poly.pdbx_seq_one_letter_code
_entity_poly.pdbx_strand_id
1 'polypeptide(L)'
;RYPLPNKQDLIKRLNHASIFSKFDMKSGYYQIGVKGEDKYKTAFNVPFGHYEWNVMPFGLKNAPSEYQNIMNDIFYPHMKFALVYLDDVYINILKLHKPTYRALAYIY
;
A
#
# COMPACT_ATOMS: atom_id res chain seq x y z
N ARG A 1 11.69 -5.03 -12.61
CA ARG A 1 10.22 -5.14 -12.45
C ARG A 1 9.96 -5.84 -11.13
N TYR A 2 9.26 -5.18 -10.21
CA TYR A 2 8.95 -5.73 -8.88
C TYR A 2 7.76 -6.71 -8.96
N PRO A 3 7.84 -7.90 -8.35
CA PRO A 3 6.75 -8.86 -8.37
C PRO A 3 5.58 -8.37 -7.53
N LEU A 4 4.39 -8.33 -8.12
CA LEU A 4 3.19 -8.03 -7.35
C LEU A 4 2.80 -9.23 -6.49
N PRO A 5 2.41 -9.02 -5.22
CA PRO A 5 1.97 -10.11 -4.36
C PRO A 5 0.72 -10.81 -4.90
N ASN A 6 0.62 -12.11 -4.68
CA ASN A 6 -0.54 -12.91 -5.07
C ASN A 6 -1.74 -12.55 -4.18
N LYS A 7 -2.87 -12.19 -4.80
CA LYS A 7 -4.13 -11.86 -4.11
C LYS A 7 -4.60 -12.95 -3.14
N GLN A 8 -4.44 -14.23 -3.49
CA GLN A 8 -4.87 -15.35 -2.64
C GLN A 8 -4.05 -15.41 -1.35
N ASP A 9 -2.75 -15.16 -1.43
CA ASP A 9 -1.88 -15.16 -0.25
C ASP A 9 -2.14 -13.94 0.65
N LEU A 10 -2.50 -12.81 0.04
CA LEU A 10 -2.96 -11.63 0.76
C LEU A 10 -4.27 -11.91 1.52
N ILE A 11 -5.26 -12.54 0.90
CA ILE A 11 -6.53 -12.90 1.55
C ILE A 11 -6.31 -13.87 2.72
N LYS A 12 -5.40 -14.85 2.58
CA LYS A 12 -5.06 -15.76 3.69
C LYS A 12 -4.52 -15.02 4.91
N ARG A 13 -3.72 -13.95 4.71
CA ARG A 13 -3.24 -13.11 5.82
C ARG A 13 -4.36 -12.33 6.50
N LEU A 14 -5.43 -12.00 5.78
CA LEU A 14 -6.61 -11.34 6.33
C LEU A 14 -7.50 -12.31 7.13
N ASN A 15 -7.46 -13.61 6.92
CA ASN A 15 -8.36 -14.55 7.63
C ASN A 15 -8.19 -14.59 9.17
N HIS A 16 -7.11 -14.01 9.71
CA HIS A 16 -6.83 -14.05 11.15
C HIS A 16 -7.32 -12.83 11.93
N ALA A 17 -7.85 -11.79 11.28
CA ALA A 17 -8.34 -10.60 11.96
C ALA A 17 -9.85 -10.38 11.76
N SER A 18 -10.49 -9.80 12.77
CA SER A 18 -11.94 -9.58 12.77
C SER A 18 -12.37 -8.21 12.26
N ILE A 19 -11.46 -7.23 12.28
CA ILE A 19 -11.73 -5.84 11.88
C ILE A 19 -10.52 -5.32 11.10
N PHE A 20 -10.81 -4.64 10.00
CA PHE A 20 -9.81 -4.01 9.14
C PHE A 20 -10.20 -2.57 8.85
N SER A 21 -9.20 -1.70 8.79
CA SER A 21 -9.31 -0.39 8.17
C SER A 21 -8.66 -0.43 6.80
N LYS A 22 -9.39 0.04 5.79
CA LYS A 22 -8.88 0.19 4.43
C LYS A 22 -8.55 1.66 4.19
N PHE A 23 -7.37 1.91 3.65
CA PHE A 23 -6.92 3.22 3.20
C PHE A 23 -6.69 3.16 1.68
N ASP A 24 -7.29 4.10 0.95
CA ASP A 24 -7.06 4.29 -0.48
C ASP A 24 -5.93 5.31 -0.66
N MET A 25 -4.80 4.87 -1.21
CA MET A 25 -3.59 5.66 -1.40
C MET A 25 -3.34 6.02 -2.86
N LYS A 26 -4.39 6.14 -3.69
CA LYS A 26 -4.27 6.63 -5.08
C LYS A 26 -3.46 7.92 -5.23
N SER A 27 -3.59 8.86 -4.31
CA SER A 27 -2.80 10.10 -4.38
C SER A 27 -1.30 9.88 -4.12
N GLY A 28 -0.91 8.72 -3.60
CA GLY A 28 0.47 8.36 -3.32
C GLY A 28 1.36 8.31 -4.55
N TYR A 29 0.83 8.00 -5.75
CA TYR A 29 1.64 8.04 -6.98
C TYR A 29 2.23 9.42 -7.22
N TYR A 30 1.44 10.46 -6.98
CA TYR A 30 1.88 11.85 -7.13
C TYR A 30 2.90 12.29 -6.07
N GLN A 31 3.22 11.45 -5.08
CA GLN A 31 4.29 11.71 -4.11
C GLN A 31 5.64 11.14 -4.56
N ILE A 32 5.66 10.26 -5.58
CA ILE A 32 6.89 9.65 -6.07
C ILE A 32 7.44 10.48 -7.21
N GLY A 33 8.66 10.98 -7.06
CA GLY A 33 9.35 11.75 -8.09
C GLY A 33 9.70 10.91 -9.33
N VAL A 34 9.51 11.47 -10.51
CA VAL A 34 10.08 10.91 -11.76
C VAL A 34 11.55 11.33 -11.82
N LYS A 35 12.43 10.39 -12.17
CA LYS A 35 13.86 10.68 -12.38
C LYS A 35 14.02 11.79 -13.42
N GLY A 36 14.94 12.72 -13.19
CA GLY A 36 15.16 13.87 -14.09
C GLY A 36 15.36 13.46 -15.55
N GLU A 37 16.12 12.38 -15.78
CA GLU A 37 16.36 11.80 -17.10
C GLU A 37 15.13 11.18 -17.78
N ASP A 38 14.07 10.88 -17.03
CA ASP A 38 12.85 10.22 -17.55
C ASP A 38 11.66 11.18 -17.67
N LYS A 39 11.74 12.42 -17.16
CA LYS A 39 10.61 13.38 -17.15
C LYS A 39 10.06 13.65 -18.55
N TYR A 40 10.93 13.82 -19.54
CA TYR A 40 10.53 14.07 -20.93
C TYR A 40 9.67 12.94 -21.53
N LYS A 41 9.77 11.70 -21.02
CA LYS A 41 8.96 10.55 -21.45
C LYS A 41 7.51 10.64 -20.98
N THR A 42 7.25 11.51 -20.00
CA THR A 42 5.93 11.77 -19.44
C THR A 42 5.27 13.02 -20.03
N ALA A 43 5.87 13.58 -21.08
CA ALA A 43 5.36 14.72 -21.80
C ALA A 43 3.90 14.54 -22.27
N PHE A 44 3.10 15.58 -22.12
CA PHE A 44 1.74 15.67 -22.64
C PHE A 44 1.42 17.07 -23.16
N ASN A 45 0.51 17.12 -24.13
CA ASN A 45 0.08 18.35 -24.78
C ASN A 45 -1.30 18.77 -24.28
N VAL A 46 -1.46 20.06 -24.07
CA VAL A 46 -2.75 20.74 -23.87
C VAL A 46 -2.86 21.87 -24.90
N PRO A 47 -4.07 22.41 -25.19
CA PRO A 47 -4.23 23.43 -26.24
C PRO A 47 -3.33 24.67 -26.09
N PHE A 48 -2.86 24.94 -24.87
CA PHE A 48 -2.07 26.12 -24.51
C PHE A 48 -0.64 25.77 -24.06
N GLY A 49 -0.13 24.57 -24.33
CA GLY A 49 1.28 24.26 -24.07
C GLY A 49 1.63 22.79 -23.98
N HIS A 50 2.92 22.56 -23.71
CA HIS A 50 3.52 21.25 -23.51
C HIS A 50 4.03 21.16 -22.08
N TYR A 51 3.70 20.07 -21.39
CA TYR A 51 4.01 19.88 -19.98
C TYR A 51 4.61 18.48 -19.76
N GLU A 52 5.39 18.36 -18.69
CA GLU A 52 5.99 17.09 -18.26
C GLU A 52 5.64 16.85 -16.80
N TRP A 53 5.56 15.58 -16.41
CA TRP A 53 5.32 15.23 -15.02
C TRP A 53 6.61 15.23 -14.20
N ASN A 54 6.58 15.94 -13.07
CA ASN A 54 7.65 15.87 -12.07
C ASN A 54 7.51 14.66 -11.13
N VAL A 55 6.29 14.14 -11.01
CA VAL A 55 5.89 13.05 -10.12
C VAL A 55 5.16 12.00 -10.92
N MET A 56 5.11 10.76 -10.44
CA MET A 56 4.61 9.63 -11.21
C MET A 56 3.12 9.80 -11.56
N PRO A 57 2.76 9.99 -12.84
CA PRO A 57 1.36 10.05 -13.24
C PRO A 57 0.75 8.65 -13.33
N PHE A 58 -0.58 8.59 -13.28
CA PHE A 58 -1.31 7.39 -13.66
C PHE A 58 -1.10 7.05 -15.13
N GLY A 59 -1.21 5.76 -15.45
CA GLY A 59 -1.10 5.25 -16.82
C GLY A 59 0.31 4.83 -17.23
N LEU A 60 1.35 5.12 -16.43
CA LEU A 60 2.67 4.55 -16.68
C LEU A 60 2.66 3.05 -16.42
N LYS A 61 3.14 2.27 -17.41
CA LYS A 61 3.17 0.80 -17.36
C LYS A 61 3.86 0.23 -16.11
N ASN A 62 4.91 0.90 -15.64
CA ASN A 62 5.71 0.43 -14.50
C ASN A 62 5.32 1.09 -13.17
N ALA A 63 4.43 2.08 -13.17
CA ALA A 63 4.05 2.81 -11.96
C ALA A 63 3.55 1.90 -10.83
N PRO A 64 2.63 0.93 -11.06
CA PRO A 64 2.13 0.06 -9.99
C PRO A 64 3.23 -0.81 -9.36
N SER A 65 4.21 -1.22 -10.17
CA SER A 65 5.33 -2.06 -9.73
C SER A 65 6.30 -1.28 -8.84
N GLU A 66 6.62 -0.05 -9.24
CA GLU A 66 7.49 0.84 -8.46
C GLU A 66 6.81 1.31 -7.18
N TYR A 67 5.52 1.66 -7.27
CA TYR A 67 4.70 2.03 -6.11
C TYR A 67 4.64 0.90 -5.08
N GLN A 68 4.40 -0.34 -5.53
CA GLN A 68 4.41 -1.51 -4.65
C GLN A 68 5.76 -1.73 -3.98
N ASN A 69 6.88 -1.52 -4.69
CA ASN A 69 8.22 -1.65 -4.12
C ASN A 69 8.42 -0.68 -2.96
N ILE A 70 8.15 0.61 -3.20
CA ILE A 70 8.28 1.68 -2.19
C ILE A 70 7.36 1.42 -1.00
N MET A 71 6.10 1.05 -1.24
CA MET A 71 5.17 0.74 -0.16
C MET A 71 5.59 -0.47 0.65
N ASN A 72 6.17 -1.50 0.02
CA ASN A 72 6.69 -2.64 0.74
C ASN A 72 7.86 -2.26 1.64
N ASP A 73 8.74 -1.35 1.21
CA ASP A 73 9.83 -0.84 2.05
C ASP A 73 9.30 -0.03 3.24
N ILE A 74 8.33 0.86 3.01
CA ILE A 74 7.70 1.69 4.06
C ILE A 74 6.98 0.81 5.09
N PHE A 75 6.20 -0.17 4.64
CA PHE A 75 5.38 -1.02 5.51
C PHE A 75 6.11 -2.31 5.94
N TYR A 76 7.36 -2.55 5.54
CA TYR A 76 8.16 -3.71 5.94
C TYR A 76 8.14 -3.95 7.45
N PRO A 77 8.35 -2.92 8.31
CA PRO A 77 8.30 -3.10 9.77
C PRO A 77 6.91 -3.48 10.30
N HIS A 78 5.86 -3.24 9.52
CA HIS A 78 4.46 -3.38 9.92
C HIS A 78 3.74 -4.55 9.23
N MET A 79 4.44 -5.39 8.45
CA MET A 79 3.84 -6.49 7.67
C MET A 79 3.04 -7.52 8.48
N LYS A 80 3.20 -7.56 9.81
CA LYS A 80 2.41 -8.42 10.70
C LYS A 80 0.94 -8.01 10.75
N PHE A 81 0.66 -6.71 10.62
CA PHE A 81 -0.69 -6.14 10.75
C PHE A 81 -1.10 -5.22 9.60
N ALA A 82 -0.15 -4.78 8.78
CA ALA A 82 -0.38 -4.00 7.57
C ALA A 82 -0.20 -4.88 6.33
N LEU A 83 -1.12 -4.75 5.38
CA LEU A 83 -1.11 -5.42 4.09
C LEU A 83 -1.25 -4.36 3.00
N VAL A 84 -0.29 -4.32 2.09
CA VAL A 84 -0.28 -3.37 0.98
C VAL A 84 -0.48 -4.11 -0.33
N TYR A 85 -1.45 -3.66 -1.13
CA TYR A 85 -1.69 -4.14 -2.47
C TYR A 85 -2.00 -2.98 -3.40
N LEU A 86 -1.05 -2.62 -4.27
CA LEU A 86 -1.15 -1.44 -5.13
C LEU A 86 -1.55 -0.23 -4.28
N ASP A 87 -2.72 0.35 -4.54
CA ASP A 87 -3.21 1.59 -3.93
C ASP A 87 -3.92 1.32 -2.61
N ASP A 88 -4.28 0.06 -2.33
CA ASP A 88 -5.01 -0.32 -1.13
C ASP A 88 -4.04 -0.72 0.00
N VAL A 89 -4.17 -0.06 1.14
CA VAL A 89 -3.53 -0.49 2.39
C VAL A 89 -4.60 -0.95 3.37
N TYR A 90 -4.46 -2.18 3.84
CA TYR A 90 -5.30 -2.77 4.88
C TYR A 90 -4.51 -2.83 6.16
N ILE A 91 -5.03 -2.20 7.21
CA ILE A 91 -4.48 -2.30 8.57
C ILE A 91 -5.45 -3.15 9.38
N ASN A 92 -4.95 -4.24 9.93
CA ASN A 92 -5.71 -5.03 10.88
C ASN A 92 -5.40 -4.55 12.30
N ILE A 93 -6.44 -4.45 13.11
CA ILE A 93 -6.29 -4.48 14.55
C ILE A 93 -6.28 -5.96 14.90
N LEU A 94 -5.10 -6.50 15.18
CA LEU A 94 -5.01 -7.75 15.90
C LEU A 94 -5.95 -7.61 17.10
N LYS A 95 -6.95 -8.49 17.21
CA LYS A 95 -7.52 -8.74 18.52
C LYS A 95 -6.31 -9.13 19.36
N LEU A 96 -5.86 -8.22 20.23
CA LEU A 96 -5.06 -8.59 21.39
C LEU A 96 -5.72 -9.86 21.87
N HIS A 97 -4.96 -10.96 21.81
CA HIS A 97 -5.35 -12.27 22.30
C HIS A 97 -6.23 -12.02 23.52
N LYS A 98 -7.54 -12.34 23.45
CA LYS A 98 -8.45 -12.09 24.59
C LYS A 98 -7.65 -12.58 25.81
N PRO A 99 -7.30 -11.72 26.79
CA PRO A 99 -6.63 -12.24 27.96
C PRO A 99 -7.60 -13.29 28.49
N THR A 100 -7.09 -14.49 28.70
CA THR A 100 -7.86 -15.61 29.21
C THR A 100 -8.42 -15.17 30.56
N TYR A 101 -9.61 -14.55 30.58
CA TYR A 101 -10.36 -14.17 31.78
C TYR A 101 -10.96 -15.44 32.39
N ARG A 102 -10.10 -16.38 32.78
CA ARG A 102 -10.51 -17.65 33.36
C ARG A 102 -9.64 -18.07 34.54
N ALA A 103 -9.09 -17.10 35.26
CA ALA A 103 -8.35 -17.34 36.50
C ALA A 103 -8.74 -16.40 37.67
N LEU A 104 -9.74 -15.51 37.54
CA LEU A 104 -10.15 -14.59 38.62
C LEU A 104 -11.63 -14.69 39.02
N ALA A 105 -12.27 -15.84 38.80
CA ALA A 105 -13.62 -16.13 39.34
C ALA A 105 -13.57 -16.97 40.64
N TYR A 106 -12.49 -16.84 41.43
CA TYR A 106 -12.33 -17.60 42.68
C TYR A 106 -12.07 -16.74 43.93
N ILE A 107 -12.19 -15.41 43.86
CA ILE A 107 -12.18 -14.59 45.07
C ILE A 107 -13.26 -13.52 44.94
N TYR A 108 -14.21 -13.57 45.89
CA TYR A 108 -15.51 -12.90 46.05
C TYR A 108 -16.71 -13.61 45.42
#